data_AF-A0A2S9XG65-F1
#
_entry.id   AF-A0A2S9XG65-F1
#
_cell.length_a   1.000
_cell.length_b   1.000
_cell.length_c   1.000
_cell.angle_alpha   90.00
_cell.angle_beta   90.00
_cell.angle_gamma   90.00
#
_symmetry.space_group_name_H-M   'P 1'
#
loop_
_entity.id
_entity.type
_entity.pdbx_description
1 polymer ?
#
loop_
_entity_poly.entity_id
_entity_poly.type
_entity_poly.pdbx_seq_one_letter_code
_entity_poly.pdbx_strand_id
1 'polypeptide(L)'
;MKAIRVALRSSALLALGTLMLACSPEEKAEKVFEKYENAFAECKKITEEVGADPGTHYCTKITSMALEMSLDDTGIDKGTRDEMISGWVGSNPLGKFYADETAREAIQER
;
A
#
# COMPACT_ATOMS: atom_id res chain seq x y z
N MET A 1 -51.57 28.57 -26.39
CA MET A 1 -50.48 27.82 -27.08
C MET A 1 -49.17 28.54 -26.79
N LYS A 2 -48.44 28.14 -25.74
CA LYS A 2 -47.18 27.34 -25.77
C LYS A 2 -46.08 27.92 -26.68
N ALA A 3 -45.09 28.57 -26.07
CA ALA A 3 -43.67 28.44 -26.43
C ALA A 3 -42.77 29.01 -25.30
N ILE A 4 -42.53 28.20 -24.26
CA ILE A 4 -41.37 28.34 -23.38
C ILE A 4 -40.21 27.66 -24.10
N ARG A 5 -39.10 28.36 -24.40
CA ARG A 5 -37.72 27.82 -24.51
C ARG A 5 -36.75 29.00 -24.32
N VAL A 6 -36.36 29.32 -23.09
CA VAL A 6 -35.07 28.92 -22.48
C VAL A 6 -33.93 29.02 -23.49
N ALA A 7 -33.41 30.22 -23.67
CA ALA A 7 -32.16 30.47 -24.37
C ALA A 7 -31.08 30.82 -23.34
N LEU A 8 -29.88 30.28 -23.57
CA LEU A 8 -28.61 30.59 -22.91
C LEU A 8 -28.45 30.12 -21.45
N ARG A 9 -28.26 28.82 -21.26
CA ARG A 9 -27.33 28.29 -20.24
C ARG A 9 -26.63 27.04 -20.75
N SER A 10 -25.80 27.21 -21.79
CA SER A 10 -25.05 26.09 -22.38
C SER A 10 -23.60 26.47 -22.64
N SER A 11 -22.86 26.97 -21.64
CA SER A 11 -21.41 27.20 -21.77
C SER A 11 -20.64 27.13 -20.46
N ALA A 12 -21.02 26.25 -19.52
CA ALA A 12 -20.28 26.10 -18.26
C ALA A 12 -20.20 24.63 -17.76
N LEU A 13 -20.11 23.66 -18.68
CA LEU A 13 -19.99 22.24 -18.32
C LEU A 13 -18.79 21.53 -18.98
N LEU A 14 -17.80 22.26 -19.51
CA LEU A 14 -16.64 21.69 -20.20
C LEU A 14 -15.29 21.98 -19.51
N ALA A 15 -15.28 22.29 -18.22
CA ALA A 15 -14.05 22.54 -17.47
C ALA A 15 -13.96 21.80 -16.12
N LEU A 16 -14.65 20.66 -15.97
CA LEU A 16 -14.45 19.71 -14.86
C LEU A 16 -13.94 18.34 -15.36
N GLY A 17 -13.30 18.30 -16.53
CA GLY A 17 -12.83 17.05 -17.15
C GLY A 17 -11.35 16.73 -16.96
N THR A 18 -10.56 17.56 -16.26
CA THR A 18 -9.08 17.50 -16.33
C THR A 18 -8.36 17.26 -15.00
N LEU A 19 -9.05 16.85 -13.94
CA LEU A 19 -8.41 16.62 -12.63
C LEU A 19 -8.73 15.28 -11.97
N MET A 20 -9.13 14.27 -12.74
CA MET A 20 -8.88 12.89 -12.33
C MET A 20 -7.47 12.53 -12.81
N LEU A 21 -6.45 13.02 -12.08
CA LEU A 21 -5.10 12.46 -12.16
C LEU A 21 -5.25 10.98 -11.82
N ALA A 22 -5.30 10.14 -12.85
CA ALA A 22 -5.24 8.70 -12.72
C ALA A 22 -3.82 8.36 -12.23
N CYS A 23 -3.62 8.49 -10.93
CA CYS A 23 -2.48 7.93 -10.21
C CYS A 23 -2.49 6.43 -10.54
N SER A 24 -1.45 5.95 -11.24
CA SER A 24 -1.43 4.57 -11.71
C SER A 24 -1.46 3.60 -10.52
N PRO A 25 -1.91 2.34 -10.69
CA PRO A 25 -1.83 1.35 -9.63
C PRO A 25 -0.44 1.25 -8.98
N GLU A 26 0.61 1.37 -9.79
CA GLU A 26 2.02 1.35 -9.35
C GLU A 26 2.38 2.58 -8.51
N GLU A 27 1.97 3.80 -8.90
CA GLU A 27 2.22 5.01 -8.10
C GLU A 27 1.47 4.96 -6.75
N LYS A 28 0.28 4.33 -6.71
CA LYS A 28 -0.41 4.07 -5.45
C LYS A 28 0.35 3.05 -4.60
N ALA A 29 0.89 2.00 -5.22
CA ALA A 29 1.68 0.99 -4.55
C ALA A 29 2.97 1.58 -3.93
N GLU A 30 3.65 2.48 -4.63
CA GLU A 30 4.79 3.23 -4.08
C GLU A 30 4.41 4.00 -2.81
N LYS A 31 3.28 4.72 -2.83
CA LYS A 31 2.76 5.43 -1.63
C LYS A 31 2.39 4.48 -0.49
N VAL A 32 1.95 3.25 -0.81
CA VAL A 32 1.72 2.22 0.20
C VAL A 32 3.05 1.83 0.86
N PHE A 33 4.12 1.60 0.10
CA PHE A 33 5.44 1.32 0.70
C PHE A 33 5.90 2.46 1.62
N GLU A 34 5.84 3.72 1.17
CA GLU A 34 6.20 4.89 2.00
C GLU A 34 5.41 4.94 3.32
N LYS A 35 4.11 4.63 3.27
CA LYS A 35 3.26 4.57 4.47
C LYS A 35 3.76 3.48 5.44
N TYR A 36 4.08 2.29 4.92
CA TYR A 36 4.46 1.16 5.75
C TYR A 36 5.90 1.21 6.24
N GLU A 37 6.80 2.02 5.65
CA GLU A 37 8.13 2.25 6.20
C GLU A 37 8.10 2.77 7.64
N ASN A 38 7.17 3.67 7.96
CA ASN A 38 6.99 4.15 9.33
C ASN A 38 6.53 3.03 10.28
N ALA A 39 5.64 2.15 9.81
CA ALA A 39 5.17 1.02 10.60
C ALA A 39 6.30 0.00 10.84
N PHE A 40 7.09 -0.31 9.81
CA PHE A 40 8.26 -1.18 9.95
C PHE A 40 9.35 -0.56 10.83
N ALA A 41 9.55 0.75 10.78
CA ALA A 41 10.49 1.44 11.66
C ALA A 41 10.07 1.32 13.14
N GLU A 42 8.77 1.37 13.44
CA GLU A 42 8.27 1.16 14.79
C GLU A 42 8.37 -0.30 15.22
N CYS A 43 7.96 -1.23 14.36
CA CYS A 43 8.11 -2.66 14.64
C CYS A 43 9.57 -3.06 14.82
N LYS A 44 10.51 -2.45 14.09
CA LYS A 44 11.94 -2.63 14.29
C LYS A 44 12.34 -2.30 15.72
N LYS A 45 11.96 -1.13 16.24
CA LYS A 45 12.32 -0.73 17.62
C LYS A 45 11.84 -1.76 18.63
N ILE A 46 10.57 -2.17 18.53
CA ILE A 46 9.99 -3.18 19.43
C ILE A 46 10.72 -4.52 19.29
N THR A 47 11.02 -4.94 18.07
CA THR A 47 11.73 -6.21 17.79
C THR A 47 13.13 -6.20 18.42
N GLU A 48 13.85 -5.09 18.28
CA GLU A 48 15.19 -4.91 18.86
C GLU A 48 15.14 -4.80 20.40
N GLU A 49 14.14 -4.12 20.96
CA GLU A 49 13.93 -3.98 22.41
C GLU A 49 13.69 -5.32 23.11
N VAL A 50 12.95 -6.23 22.47
CA VAL A 50 12.65 -7.56 23.03
C VAL A 50 13.70 -8.61 22.65
N GLY A 51 14.74 -8.23 21.89
CA GLY A 51 15.81 -9.12 21.45
C GLY A 51 15.34 -10.24 20.50
N ALA A 52 14.28 -10.00 19.73
CA ALA A 52 13.77 -10.96 18.74
C ALA A 52 14.52 -10.83 17.41
N ASP A 53 14.54 -11.92 16.64
CA ASP A 53 15.11 -11.91 15.30
C ASP A 53 14.22 -11.07 14.35
N PRO A 54 14.81 -10.33 13.39
CA PRO A 54 14.05 -9.58 12.39
C PRO A 54 13.00 -10.45 11.66
N GLY A 55 11.81 -9.90 11.44
CA GLY A 55 10.71 -10.60 10.77
C GLY A 55 9.97 -11.63 11.64
N THR A 56 10.49 -11.98 12.82
CA THR A 56 9.87 -13.01 13.68
C THR A 56 8.90 -12.45 14.72
N HIS A 57 8.98 -11.16 15.04
CA HIS A 57 8.11 -10.53 16.01
C HIS A 57 6.67 -10.37 15.48
N TYR A 58 5.67 -10.40 16.37
CA TYR A 58 4.26 -10.29 15.97
C TYR A 58 3.95 -8.99 15.20
N CYS A 59 4.54 -7.86 15.63
CA CYS A 59 4.38 -6.56 14.96
C CYS A 59 4.80 -6.63 13.49
N THR A 60 5.96 -7.22 13.20
CA THR A 60 6.48 -7.32 11.84
C THR A 60 5.64 -8.25 10.98
N LYS A 61 5.12 -9.34 11.55
CA LYS A 61 4.22 -10.27 10.84
C LYS A 61 2.93 -9.59 10.40
N ILE A 62 2.22 -8.93 11.33
CA ILE A 62 0.98 -8.22 11.02
C ILE A 62 1.22 -7.07 10.04
N THR A 63 2.31 -6.32 10.21
CA THR A 63 2.65 -5.21 9.31
C THR A 63 2.94 -5.71 7.89
N SER A 64 3.58 -6.87 7.74
CA SER A 64 3.85 -7.49 6.43
C SER A 64 2.55 -7.93 5.75
N MET A 65 1.61 -8.53 6.49
CA MET A 65 0.28 -8.86 5.96
C MET A 65 -0.50 -7.62 5.54
N ALA A 66 -0.47 -6.58 6.38
CA ALA A 66 -1.18 -5.34 6.12
C ALA A 66 -0.60 -4.60 4.89
N LEU A 67 0.72 -4.65 4.70
CA LEU A 67 1.39 -4.17 3.49
C LEU A 67 0.87 -4.91 2.25
N GLU A 68 0.91 -6.25 2.25
CA GLU A 68 0.43 -7.06 1.12
C GLU A 68 -1.04 -6.76 0.77
N MET A 69 -1.91 -6.73 1.78
CA MET A 69 -3.33 -6.41 1.60
C MET A 69 -3.53 -4.99 1.04
N SER A 70 -2.76 -4.02 1.52
CA SER A 70 -2.86 -2.64 1.04
C SER A 70 -2.33 -2.49 -0.39
N LEU A 71 -1.38 -3.32 -0.80
CA LEU A 71 -0.90 -3.37 -2.18
C LEU A 71 -1.95 -4.01 -3.10
N ASP A 72 -2.63 -5.07 -2.65
CA ASP A 72 -3.75 -5.67 -3.40
C ASP A 72 -4.87 -4.64 -3.66
N ASP A 73 -5.16 -3.78 -2.69
CA ASP A 73 -6.15 -2.70 -2.82
C ASP A 73 -5.79 -1.62 -3.86
N THR A 74 -4.54 -1.57 -4.33
CA THR A 74 -4.11 -0.60 -5.36
C THR A 74 -4.54 -1.00 -6.77
N GLY A 75 -4.84 -2.28 -6.98
CA GLY A 75 -5.23 -2.86 -8.28
C GLY A 75 -4.07 -3.39 -9.12
N ILE A 76 -2.85 -3.47 -8.59
CA ILE A 76 -1.74 -4.21 -9.23
C ILE A 76 -2.01 -5.72 -9.17
N ASP A 77 -1.47 -6.48 -10.12
CA ASP A 77 -1.54 -7.94 -10.06
C ASP A 77 -0.52 -8.53 -9.07
N LYS A 78 -0.76 -9.79 -8.68
CA LYS A 78 0.08 -10.52 -7.72
C LYS A 78 1.56 -10.56 -8.14
N GLY A 79 1.85 -10.73 -9.43
CA GLY A 79 3.22 -10.80 -9.93
C GLY A 79 3.95 -9.49 -9.71
N THR A 80 3.33 -8.37 -10.09
CA THR A 80 3.86 -7.02 -9.84
C THR A 80 4.03 -6.74 -8.35
N ARG A 81 3.05 -7.10 -7.52
CA ARG A 81 3.14 -6.95 -6.07
C ARG A 81 4.34 -7.69 -5.49
N ASP A 82 4.48 -8.97 -5.83
CA ASP A 82 5.54 -9.83 -5.29
C ASP A 82 6.93 -9.33 -5.78
N GLU A 83 7.03 -8.82 -7.00
CA GLU A 83 8.24 -8.17 -7.53
C GLU A 83 8.57 -6.88 -6.77
N MET A 84 7.59 -6.00 -6.54
CA MET A 84 7.79 -4.75 -5.80
C MET A 84 8.21 -5.02 -4.35
N ILE A 85 7.57 -5.98 -3.67
CA ILE A 85 7.95 -6.40 -2.32
C ILE A 85 9.38 -6.93 -2.31
N SER A 86 9.75 -7.82 -3.23
CA SER A 86 11.10 -8.36 -3.33
C SER A 86 12.14 -7.26 -3.55
N GLY A 87 11.84 -6.32 -4.45
CA GLY A 87 12.68 -5.15 -4.72
C GLY A 87 12.86 -4.27 -3.48
N TRP A 88 11.77 -4.00 -2.75
CA TRP A 88 11.83 -3.24 -1.50
C TRP A 88 12.61 -3.98 -0.40
N VAL A 89 12.38 -5.28 -0.21
CA VAL A 89 13.08 -6.11 0.77
C VAL A 89 14.59 -6.14 0.51
N GLY A 90 15.00 -6.24 -0.76
CA GLY A 90 16.40 -6.28 -1.15
C GLY A 90 17.14 -4.94 -1.08
N SER A 91 16.43 -3.81 -1.13
CA SER A 91 17.01 -2.47 -1.21
C SER A 91 16.84 -1.61 0.04
N ASN A 92 15.82 -1.88 0.85
CA ASN A 92 15.51 -1.11 2.05
C ASN A 92 16.13 -1.74 3.31
N PRO A 93 16.79 -0.97 4.21
CA PRO A 93 17.32 -1.51 5.46
C PRO A 93 16.25 -2.08 6.41
N LEU A 94 14.98 -1.68 6.24
CA LEU A 94 13.84 -2.25 6.95
C LEU A 94 13.37 -3.57 6.33
N GLY A 95 13.82 -3.91 5.12
CA GLY A 95 13.46 -5.12 4.39
C GLY A 95 13.70 -6.41 5.17
N LYS A 96 14.76 -6.46 6.01
CA LYS A 96 15.02 -7.61 6.90
C LYS A 96 13.95 -7.84 7.97
N PHE A 97 13.10 -6.84 8.25
CA PHE A 97 11.97 -6.95 9.17
C PHE A 97 10.68 -7.36 8.47
N TYR A 98 10.68 -7.52 7.15
CA TYR A 98 9.58 -8.13 6.43
C TYR A 98 9.46 -9.60 6.81
N ALA A 99 8.25 -10.04 7.11
CA ALA A 99 7.93 -11.44 7.37
C ALA A 99 7.29 -12.03 6.12
N ASP A 100 8.01 -12.91 5.43
CA ASP A 100 7.49 -13.67 4.29
C ASP A 100 6.40 -14.66 4.73
N GLU A 101 5.73 -15.27 3.74
CA GLU A 101 4.63 -16.23 3.98
C GLU A 101 5.01 -17.34 4.96
N THR A 102 6.24 -17.87 4.85
CA THR A 102 6.73 -18.95 5.73
C THR A 102 6.90 -18.45 7.17
N ALA A 103 7.51 -17.27 7.34
CA ALA A 103 7.72 -16.66 8.66
C ALA A 103 6.39 -16.31 9.36
N ARG A 104 5.35 -15.96 8.58
CA ARG A 104 4.01 -15.66 9.09
C ARG A 104 3.26 -16.90 9.55
N GLU A 105 3.34 -18.01 8.81
CA GLU A 105 2.68 -19.26 9.17
C GLU A 105 3.28 -19.94 10.42
N ALA A 106 4.52 -19.61 10.78
CA ALA A 106 5.17 -20.12 11.99
C ALA A 106 4.58 -19.57 13.32
N ILE A 107 3.41 -18.91 13.30
CA ILE A 107 2.68 -18.56 14.51
C ILE A 107 2.09 -19.85 15.10
N GLN A 108 2.76 -20.43 16.10
CA GLN A 108 2.09 -21.33 17.03
C GLN A 108 1.03 -20.53 17.77
N GLU A 109 -0.24 -20.89 17.55
CA GLU A 109 -1.35 -20.50 18.41
C GLU A 109 -0.94 -20.80 19.86
N ARG A 110 -0.83 -19.74 20.66
CA ARG A 110 -0.53 -19.86 22.09
C ARG A 110 -1.80 -19.66 22.89
#